data_AF-A0AAW3EYL7-F1
#
_entry.id   AF-A0AAW3EYL7-F1
#
_cell.length_a   1.000
_cell.length_b   1.000
_cell.length_c   1.000
_cell.angle_alpha   90.00
_cell.angle_beta   90.00
_cell.angle_gamma   90.00
#
_symmetry.space_group_name_H-M   'P 1'
#
loop_
_entity.id
_entity.type
_entity.pdbx_description
1 polymer ?
#
loop_
_entity_poly.entity_id
_entity_poly.type
_entity_poly.pdbx_seq_one_letter_code
_entity_poly.pdbx_strand_id
1 'polypeptide(L)'
;MPNPYLNAGPLNRVRCHVVVASYPTLNVTAQNMGKSFARIEFEGDFTQQIETATGVVNSPEPYVMATVNIGLLRPQPLSAAWLAQAQDTSVLGDVTIYSDTSSFPAIQLNDTSIRMLDPGAYDGTDPVTRLVLRGTFNINNSLWSFT
;
A
#
# COMPACT_ATOMS: atom_id res chain seq x y z
N MET A 1 3.47 -33.27 -14.27
CA MET A 1 4.33 -32.19 -14.83
C MET A 1 3.48 -30.93 -14.92
N PRO A 2 3.95 -29.76 -14.46
CA PRO A 2 3.22 -28.51 -14.64
C PRO A 2 3.07 -28.22 -16.15
N ASN A 3 1.88 -27.77 -16.57
CA ASN A 3 1.61 -27.47 -17.98
C ASN A 3 2.45 -26.25 -18.42
N PRO A 4 3.34 -26.37 -19.41
CA PRO A 4 4.15 -25.24 -19.90
C PRO A 4 3.33 -24.18 -20.66
N TYR A 5 2.08 -24.47 -21.03
CA TYR A 5 1.17 -23.56 -21.72
C TYR A 5 0.16 -22.89 -20.78
N LEU A 6 0.56 -22.56 -19.55
CA LEU A 6 -0.29 -21.79 -18.64
C LEU A 6 -0.47 -20.37 -19.20
N ASN A 7 -1.71 -20.01 -19.56
CA ASN A 7 -2.04 -18.63 -19.89
C ASN A 7 -2.05 -17.80 -18.60
N ALA A 8 -1.01 -17.00 -18.38
CA ALA A 8 -0.84 -16.17 -17.18
C ALA A 8 -1.83 -15.00 -17.08
N GLY A 9 -2.58 -14.69 -18.14
CA GLY A 9 -3.51 -13.57 -18.20
C GLY A 9 -2.83 -12.19 -18.28
N PRO A 10 -3.56 -11.14 -18.68
CA PRO A 10 -2.98 -9.81 -18.85
C PRO A 10 -2.94 -9.01 -17.54
N LEU A 11 -1.91 -8.18 -17.39
CA LEU A 11 -1.84 -7.12 -16.39
C LEU A 11 -2.37 -5.81 -16.97
N ASN A 12 -3.18 -5.07 -16.22
CA ASN A 12 -3.76 -3.79 -16.65
C ASN A 12 -3.39 -2.66 -15.69
N ARG A 13 -2.40 -1.87 -16.11
CA ARG A 13 -1.90 -0.70 -15.38
C ARG A 13 -2.98 0.34 -15.04
N VAL A 14 -4.04 0.45 -15.86
CA VAL A 14 -5.13 1.42 -15.62
C VAL A 14 -5.99 1.01 -14.41
N ARG A 15 -5.93 -0.24 -13.97
CA ARG A 15 -6.68 -0.74 -12.80
C ARG A 15 -6.03 -0.41 -11.48
N CYS A 16 -4.74 -0.08 -11.44
CA CYS A 16 -4.09 0.29 -10.21
C CYS A 16 -4.66 1.62 -9.71
N HIS A 17 -5.23 1.59 -8.50
CA HIS A 17 -5.74 2.79 -7.84
C HIS A 17 -5.69 2.60 -6.32
N VAL A 18 -5.62 3.74 -5.62
CA VAL A 18 -5.59 3.81 -4.16
C VAL A 18 -6.78 4.64 -3.72
N VAL A 19 -7.60 4.07 -2.83
CA VAL A 19 -8.82 4.69 -2.32
C VAL A 19 -8.62 5.02 -0.85
N VAL A 20 -8.84 6.29 -0.50
CA VAL A 20 -8.84 6.77 0.88
C VAL A 20 -10.30 7.00 1.27
N ALA A 21 -10.86 6.11 2.08
CA ALA A 21 -12.31 6.07 2.32
C ALA A 21 -12.84 7.38 2.93
N SER A 22 -12.09 7.93 3.91
CA SER A 22 -12.44 9.16 4.62
C SER A 22 -12.26 10.43 3.77
N TYR A 23 -11.41 10.38 2.74
CA TYR A 23 -11.02 11.53 1.91
C TYR A 23 -11.04 11.19 0.42
N PRO A 24 -12.22 11.05 -0.22
CA PRO A 24 -12.31 10.62 -1.63
C PRO A 24 -11.63 11.58 -2.61
N THR A 25 -11.43 12.83 -2.24
CA THR A 25 -10.67 13.83 -3.01
C THR A 25 -9.18 13.49 -3.15
N LEU A 26 -8.66 12.62 -2.29
CA LEU A 26 -7.28 12.14 -2.29
C LEU A 26 -7.10 10.82 -3.05
N ASN A 27 -8.18 10.25 -3.58
CA ASN A 27 -8.12 9.00 -4.34
C ASN A 27 -7.14 9.12 -5.51
N VAL A 28 -6.24 8.14 -5.62
CA VAL A 28 -5.19 8.13 -6.64
C VAL A 28 -5.58 7.12 -7.71
N THR A 29 -5.68 7.58 -8.95
CA THR A 29 -5.89 6.70 -10.11
C THR A 29 -4.61 6.58 -10.92
N ALA A 30 -4.57 5.60 -11.83
CA ALA A 30 -3.45 5.40 -12.74
C ALA A 30 -3.00 6.66 -13.51
N GLN A 31 -3.90 7.60 -13.80
CA GLN A 31 -3.59 8.85 -14.50
C GLN A 31 -2.78 9.83 -13.67
N ASN A 32 -2.83 9.68 -12.34
CA ASN A 32 -2.13 10.55 -11.40
C ASN A 32 -0.77 9.98 -10.97
N MET A 33 -0.44 8.76 -11.40
CA MET A 33 0.75 8.05 -10.96
C MET A 33 1.89 8.13 -11.98
N GLY A 34 3.12 8.12 -11.48
CA GLY A 34 4.32 7.86 -12.26
C GLY A 34 4.39 6.40 -12.73
N LYS A 35 5.39 6.09 -13.57
CA LYS A 35 5.55 4.78 -14.20
C LYS A 35 5.71 3.61 -13.20
N SER A 36 6.16 3.89 -11.99
CA SER A 36 6.32 2.90 -10.90
C SER A 36 5.02 2.55 -10.16
N PHE A 37 3.91 3.26 -10.43
CA PHE A 37 2.62 3.06 -9.76
C PHE A 37 2.74 3.05 -8.23
N ALA A 38 1.86 2.30 -7.56
CA ALA A 38 1.92 2.05 -6.12
C ALA A 38 2.67 0.73 -5.84
N ARG A 39 3.48 0.73 -4.79
CA ARG A 39 4.16 -0.46 -4.24
C ARG A 39 3.83 -0.60 -2.77
N ILE A 40 3.49 -1.80 -2.34
CA ILE A 40 3.25 -2.14 -0.94
C ILE A 40 4.42 -2.99 -0.43
N GLU A 41 4.84 -2.74 0.79
CA GLU A 41 5.83 -3.53 1.52
C GLU A 41 5.30 -3.82 2.92
N PHE A 42 5.25 -5.09 3.28
CA PHE A 42 4.91 -5.52 4.64
C PHE A 42 6.19 -5.56 5.48
N GLU A 43 6.12 -4.99 6.66
CA GLU A 43 7.22 -4.85 7.61
C GLU A 43 7.05 -5.84 8.76
N GLY A 44 8.14 -6.48 9.18
CA GLY A 44 8.15 -7.42 10.29
C GLY A 44 7.79 -8.85 9.88
N ASP A 45 7.72 -9.72 10.89
CA ASP A 45 7.44 -11.14 10.71
C ASP A 45 5.94 -11.42 10.85
N PHE A 46 5.40 -12.28 9.99
CA PHE A 46 4.00 -12.69 10.08
C PHE A 46 3.76 -13.66 11.25
N THR A 47 4.81 -14.39 11.62
CA THR A 47 4.84 -15.33 12.74
C THR A 47 6.21 -15.27 13.37
N GLN A 48 6.28 -14.93 14.66
CA GLN A 48 7.51 -15.00 15.41
C GLN A 48 7.81 -16.46 15.78
N GLN A 49 9.07 -16.86 15.62
CA GLN A 49 9.54 -18.19 16.02
C GLN A 49 10.36 -18.06 17.30
N ILE A 50 9.86 -18.63 18.39
CA ILE A 50 10.51 -18.60 19.70
C ILE A 50 11.28 -19.92 19.87
N GLU A 51 12.60 -19.83 19.95
CA GLU A 51 13.47 -20.99 20.17
C GLU A 51 13.32 -21.54 21.60
N THR A 52 13.31 -22.86 21.72
CA THR A 52 13.25 -23.61 22.99
C THR A 52 14.35 -24.66 23.02
N ALA A 53 14.60 -25.27 24.18
CA ALA A 53 15.72 -26.19 24.39
C ALA A 53 15.80 -27.37 23.40
N THR A 54 14.70 -27.73 22.72
CA THR A 54 14.65 -28.85 21.74
C THR A 54 13.81 -28.55 20.50
N GLY A 55 13.34 -27.32 20.30
CA GLY A 55 12.41 -26.99 19.20
C GLY A 55 12.04 -25.52 19.11
N VAL A 56 10.96 -25.22 18.37
CA VAL A 56 10.47 -23.86 18.13
C VAL A 56 8.97 -23.78 18.42
N VAL A 57 8.53 -22.69 19.04
CA VAL A 57 7.11 -22.34 19.21
C VAL A 57 6.76 -21.22 18.21
N ASN A 58 5.75 -21.45 17.37
CA ASN A 58 5.25 -20.44 16.44
C ASN A 58 4.24 -19.54 17.16
N SER A 59 4.49 -18.22 17.17
CA SER A 59 3.62 -17.18 17.71
C SER A 59 3.15 -16.27 16.57
N PRO A 60 1.98 -16.52 15.95
CA PRO A 60 1.48 -15.73 14.83
C PRO A 60 1.08 -14.32 15.28
N GLU A 61 1.50 -13.30 14.54
CA GLU A 61 1.16 -11.90 14.83
C GLU A 61 -0.28 -11.58 14.35
N PRO A 62 -1.05 -10.74 15.05
CA PRO A 62 -2.39 -10.36 14.61
C PRO A 62 -2.41 -9.35 13.45
N TYR A 63 -1.34 -8.56 13.32
CA TYR A 63 -1.19 -7.56 12.27
C TYR A 63 0.30 -7.32 11.98
N VAL A 64 0.58 -6.78 10.79
CA VAL A 64 1.90 -6.26 10.42
C VAL A 64 1.77 -4.82 9.94
N MET A 65 2.85 -4.05 10.07
CA MET A 65 2.89 -2.71 9.49
C MET A 65 3.08 -2.84 7.97
N ALA A 66 2.39 -2.01 7.20
CA ALA A 66 2.56 -1.96 5.76
C ALA A 66 2.90 -0.54 5.32
N THR A 67 3.93 -0.40 4.51
CA THR A 67 4.32 0.86 3.89
C THR A 67 3.93 0.84 2.41
N VAL A 68 3.21 1.87 1.97
CA VAL A 68 2.82 2.06 0.57
C VAL A 68 3.59 3.24 -0.01
N ASN A 69 4.30 3.01 -1.09
CA ASN A 69 4.99 4.03 -1.86
C ASN A 69 4.20 4.33 -3.12
N ILE A 70 3.84 5.59 -3.33
CA ILE A 70 3.08 6.06 -4.48
C ILE A 70 3.87 7.21 -5.12
N GLY A 71 4.19 7.08 -6.41
CA GLY A 71 4.73 8.20 -7.17
C GLY A 71 3.59 9.01 -7.76
N LEU A 72 3.30 10.20 -7.22
CA LEU A 72 2.29 11.12 -7.74
C LEU A 72 2.89 12.08 -8.77
N LEU A 73 2.12 12.50 -9.76
CA LEU A 73 2.57 13.51 -10.73
C LEU A 73 2.39 14.92 -10.16
N ARG A 74 3.49 15.63 -9.90
CA ARG A 74 3.51 17.01 -9.37
C ARG A 74 2.71 18.01 -10.21
N PRO A 75 2.68 17.95 -11.56
CA PRO A 75 1.90 18.89 -12.38
C PRO A 75 0.37 18.78 -12.19
N GLN A 76 -0.12 17.71 -11.57
CA GLN A 76 -1.55 17.48 -11.39
C GLN A 76 -2.06 18.02 -10.05
N PRO A 77 -3.33 18.45 -9.98
CA PRO A 77 -3.90 19.06 -8.77
C PRO A 77 -3.91 18.11 -7.56
N LEU A 78 -3.90 16.80 -7.80
CA LEU A 78 -3.90 15.79 -6.74
C LEU A 78 -2.65 15.90 -5.84
N SER A 79 -1.48 16.21 -6.41
CA SER A 79 -0.25 16.37 -5.62
C SER A 79 -0.34 17.55 -4.64
N ALA A 80 -1.01 18.64 -5.04
CA ALA A 80 -1.27 19.78 -4.16
C ALA A 80 -2.31 19.45 -3.09
N ALA A 81 -3.34 18.66 -3.42
CA ALA A 81 -4.32 18.20 -2.44
C ALA A 81 -3.69 17.32 -1.35
N TRP A 82 -2.78 16.42 -1.72
CA TRP A 82 -2.00 15.62 -0.76
C TRP A 82 -1.09 16.46 0.13
N LEU A 83 -0.49 17.53 -0.41
CA LEU A 83 0.30 18.47 0.40
C LEU A 83 -0.58 19.23 1.39
N ALA A 84 -1.73 19.74 0.95
CA ALA A 84 -2.69 20.42 1.82
C ALA A 84 -3.20 19.50 2.93
N GLN A 85 -3.51 18.24 2.60
CA GLN A 85 -3.88 17.24 3.59
C GLN A 85 -2.75 17.02 4.60
N ALA A 86 -1.50 16.85 4.15
CA ALA A 86 -0.36 16.67 5.05
C ALA A 86 -0.13 17.86 6.00
N GLN A 87 -0.52 19.07 5.60
CA GLN A 87 -0.47 20.28 6.42
C GLN A 87 -1.63 20.37 7.43
N ASP A 88 -2.80 19.87 7.07
CA ASP A 88 -4.00 19.87 7.93
C ASP A 88 -3.99 18.70 8.92
N THR A 89 -3.97 17.47 8.40
CA THR A 89 -3.83 16.25 9.20
C THR A 89 -3.21 15.10 8.40
N SER A 90 -2.19 14.47 8.97
CA SER A 90 -1.53 13.31 8.38
C SER A 90 -2.31 12.01 8.55
N VAL A 91 -3.40 11.98 9.32
CA VAL A 91 -4.20 10.77 9.58
C VAL A 91 -5.25 10.61 8.48
N LEU A 92 -5.33 9.40 7.89
CA LEU A 92 -6.24 9.10 6.77
C LEU A 92 -7.33 8.08 7.15
N GLY A 93 -7.04 7.18 8.08
CA GLY A 93 -7.91 6.06 8.43
C GLY A 93 -7.73 4.90 7.46
N ASP A 94 -8.82 4.34 6.94
CA ASP A 94 -8.76 3.18 6.06
C ASP A 94 -8.37 3.54 4.62
N VAL A 95 -7.40 2.79 4.09
CA VAL A 95 -6.90 2.95 2.72
C VAL A 95 -6.90 1.60 2.01
N THR A 96 -7.52 1.54 0.84
CA THR A 96 -7.60 0.31 0.03
C THR A 96 -6.81 0.47 -1.25
N ILE A 97 -5.93 -0.49 -1.52
CA ILE A 97 -5.07 -0.52 -2.71
C ILE A 97 -5.51 -1.64 -3.63
N TYR A 98 -5.78 -1.29 -4.87
CA TYR A 98 -6.16 -2.23 -5.92
C TYR A 98 -4.97 -2.50 -6.84
N SER A 99 -4.75 -3.77 -7.13
CA SER A 99 -3.69 -4.21 -8.04
C SER A 99 -4.05 -3.98 -9.52
N ASP A 100 -3.11 -4.26 -10.40
CA ASP A 100 -3.27 -4.22 -11.85
C ASP A 100 -4.05 -5.43 -12.43
N THR A 101 -4.48 -6.36 -11.58
CA THR A 101 -5.32 -7.51 -11.94
C THR A 101 -6.54 -7.64 -11.02
N SER A 102 -7.64 -8.22 -11.52
CA SER A 102 -8.78 -8.60 -10.67
C SER A 102 -8.58 -9.94 -9.97
N SER A 103 -7.60 -10.72 -10.41
CA SER A 103 -7.33 -12.03 -9.83
C SER A 103 -6.63 -11.93 -8.47
N PHE A 104 -5.93 -10.82 -8.22
CA PHE A 104 -5.33 -10.53 -6.93
C PHE A 104 -6.24 -9.57 -6.15
N PRO A 105 -6.65 -9.92 -4.91
CA PRO A 105 -7.58 -9.12 -4.13
C PRO A 105 -6.99 -7.76 -3.76
N ALA A 106 -7.86 -6.80 -3.48
CA ALA A 106 -7.46 -5.52 -2.95
C ALA A 106 -6.86 -5.70 -1.54
N ILE A 107 -5.83 -4.91 -1.23
CA ILE A 107 -5.22 -4.87 0.10
C ILE A 107 -5.79 -3.67 0.83
N GLN A 108 -6.44 -3.93 1.97
CA GLN A 108 -6.95 -2.88 2.85
C GLN A 108 -5.97 -2.68 4.01
N LEU A 109 -5.56 -1.43 4.21
CA LEU A 109 -4.77 -0.98 5.35
C LEU A 109 -5.68 -0.21 6.31
N ASN A 110 -5.52 -0.48 7.59
CA ASN A 110 -6.22 0.18 8.67
C ASN A 110 -5.31 1.24 9.33
N ASP A 111 -5.91 2.24 9.94
CA ASP A 111 -5.23 3.32 10.67
C ASP A 111 -4.03 3.92 9.91
N THR A 112 -4.24 4.15 8.61
CA THR A 112 -3.20 4.64 7.70
C THR A 112 -2.93 6.12 7.92
N SER A 113 -1.67 6.49 7.86
CA SER A 113 -1.20 7.88 7.96
C SER A 113 -0.15 8.21 6.89
N ILE A 114 0.02 9.50 6.62
CA ILE A 114 1.07 10.03 5.76
C ILE A 114 2.38 9.98 6.55
N ARG A 115 3.31 9.13 6.11
CA ARG A 115 4.65 9.00 6.71
C ARG A 115 5.61 10.03 6.13
N MET A 116 5.53 10.25 4.82
CA MET A 116 6.42 11.16 4.11
C MET A 116 5.73 11.65 2.83
N LEU A 117 5.92 12.93 2.53
CA LEU A 117 5.61 13.51 1.23
C LEU A 117 6.84 14.27 0.77
N ASP A 118 7.41 13.85 -0.34
CA ASP A 118 8.63 14.40 -0.89
C ASP A 118 8.35 14.91 -2.31
N PRO A 119 8.30 16.23 -2.51
CA PRO A 119 8.04 16.81 -3.82
C PRO A 119 9.20 16.58 -4.78
N GLY A 120 10.39 16.15 -4.35
CA GLY A 120 11.57 16.02 -5.20
C GLY A 120 12.18 17.37 -5.59
N ALA A 121 13.09 17.35 -6.56
CA ALA A 121 13.77 18.55 -7.04
C ALA A 121 12.87 19.42 -7.96
N TYR A 122 12.96 20.74 -7.80
CA TYR A 122 12.27 21.73 -8.63
C TYR A 122 13.13 22.17 -9.82
N ASP A 123 13.80 21.22 -10.48
CA ASP A 123 14.72 21.46 -11.59
C ASP A 123 14.13 21.09 -12.96
N GLY A 124 12.88 20.59 -12.99
CA GLY A 124 12.20 20.15 -14.20
C GLY A 124 12.67 18.80 -14.74
N THR A 125 13.52 18.07 -14.01
CA THR A 125 14.07 16.77 -14.45
C THR A 125 13.20 15.59 -13.99
N ASP A 126 12.56 15.70 -12.83
CA ASP A 126 11.66 14.68 -12.29
C ASP A 126 10.29 15.31 -11.91
N PRO A 127 9.18 14.88 -12.55
CA PRO A 127 7.85 15.35 -12.21
C PRO A 127 7.20 14.58 -11.05
N VAL A 128 7.87 13.59 -10.45
CA VAL A 128 7.28 12.74 -9.42
C VAL A 128 7.41 13.35 -8.02
N THR A 129 6.29 13.41 -7.32
CA THR A 129 6.17 13.62 -5.88
C THR A 129 6.03 12.26 -5.22
N ARG A 130 6.96 11.88 -4.36
CA ARG A 130 6.92 10.60 -3.64
C ARG A 130 6.05 10.72 -2.39
N LEU A 131 4.92 10.03 -2.39
CA LEU A 131 4.03 9.86 -1.24
C LEU A 131 4.30 8.50 -0.60
N VAL A 132 4.51 8.50 0.71
CA VAL A 132 4.68 7.29 1.52
C VAL A 132 3.58 7.25 2.58
N LEU A 133 2.74 6.24 2.50
CA LEU A 133 1.71 5.94 3.49
C LEU A 133 2.17 4.78 4.37
N ARG A 134 1.72 4.76 5.62
CA ARG A 134 1.95 3.63 6.52
C ARG A 134 0.70 3.34 7.33
N GLY A 135 0.31 2.08 7.40
CA GLY A 135 -0.85 1.61 8.17
C GLY A 135 -0.64 0.18 8.64
N THR A 136 -1.66 -0.41 9.24
CA THR A 136 -1.67 -1.81 9.68
C THR A 136 -2.37 -2.68 8.64
N PHE A 137 -1.86 -3.90 8.46
CA PHE A 137 -2.49 -4.94 7.67
C PHE A 137 -2.78 -6.14 8.56
N ASN A 138 -4.06 -6.51 8.66
CA ASN A 138 -4.48 -7.64 9.46
C ASN A 138 -4.06 -8.95 8.79
N ILE A 139 -3.39 -9.81 9.57
CA ILE A 139 -2.94 -11.13 9.15
C ILE A 139 -3.42 -12.17 10.16
N ASN A 140 -3.28 -13.45 9.82
CA ASN A 140 -3.66 -14.55 10.70
C ASN A 140 -5.11 -14.41 11.24
N ASN A 141 -6.07 -14.08 10.36
CA ASN A 141 -7.43 -13.71 10.77
C ASN A 141 -8.16 -14.79 11.60
N SER A 142 -7.72 -16.05 11.52
CA SER A 142 -8.20 -17.14 12.37
C SER A 142 -7.93 -16.93 13.87
N LEU A 143 -6.94 -16.12 14.25
CA LEU A 143 -6.64 -15.81 15.66
C LEU A 143 -7.80 -15.12 16.38
N TRP A 144 -8.60 -14.34 15.63
CA TRP A 144 -9.73 -13.58 16.17
C TRP A 144 -11.00 -14.43 16.30
N SER A 145 -10.99 -15.64 15.74
CA SER A 145 -12.09 -16.60 15.86
C SER A 145 -11.90 -17.43 17.11
N PHE A 146 -12.40 -16.96 18.25
CA PHE A 146 -12.49 -17.78 19.47
C PHE A 146 -13.57 -18.85 19.26
N THR A 147 -13.17 -20.06 18.88
CA THR A 147 -13.97 -21.27 19.12
C THR A 147 -13.61 -21.87 20.46
#